data_AF-A0A383E7Y9-F1
#
_entry.id   AF-A0A383E7Y9-F1
#
_cell.length_a   1.000
_cell.length_b   1.000
_cell.length_c   1.000
_cell.angle_alpha   90.00
_cell.angle_beta   90.00
_cell.angle_gamma   90.00
#
_symmetry.space_group_name_H-M   'P 1'
#
loop_
_entity.id
_entity.type
_entity.pdbx_description
1 polymer ?
#
loop_
_entity_poly.entity_id
_entity_poly.type
_entity_poly.pdbx_seq_one_letter_code
_entity_poly.pdbx_strand_id
1 'polypeptide(L)' 'MSEKICIIGDGITALMLTKVLLDLNIEIDLINKNIFNKTPPIARTLAIS' A
#
# COMPACT_ATOMS: atom_id res chain seq x y z
N MET A 1 -2.24 -19.48 7.76
CA MET A 1 -1.73 -18.68 6.63
C MET A 1 -2.73 -17.55 6.46
N SER A 2 -2.36 -16.29 6.72
CA SER A 2 -3.29 -15.16 6.57
C SER A 2 -3.42 -14.85 5.07
N GLU A 3 -4.64 -14.84 4.55
CA GLU A 3 -4.88 -14.50 3.14
C GLU A 3 -4.71 -12.99 2.96
N LYS A 4 -3.62 -12.60 2.29
CA LYS A 4 -3.28 -11.21 2.02
C LYS A 4 -3.50 -10.90 0.54
N ILE A 5 -4.16 -9.78 0.24
CA ILE A 5 -4.46 -9.40 -1.13
C ILE A 5 -3.31 -8.57 -1.70
N CYS A 6 -2.76 -8.97 -2.84
CA CYS A 6 -1.73 -8.21 -3.55
C CYS A 6 -2.33 -7.48 -4.76
N ILE A 7 -2.15 -6.16 -4.82
CA ILE A 7 -2.59 -5.31 -5.92
C ILE A 7 -1.36 -4.80 -6.67
N ILE A 8 -1.33 -5.00 -7.98
CA ILE A 8 -0.23 -4.56 -8.85
C ILE A 8 -0.75 -3.48 -9.79
N GLY A 9 -0.16 -2.29 -9.71
CA GLY A 9 -0.50 -1.15 -10.56
C GLY A 9 -0.91 0.10 -9.77
N ASP A 10 -1.00 1.22 -10.48
CA ASP A 10 -1.22 2.56 -9.91
C ASP A 10 -2.32 3.35 -10.63
N GLY A 11 -3.07 2.69 -11.49
CA GLY A 11 -4.28 3.25 -12.08
C GLY A 11 -5.36 3.52 -11.04
N ILE A 12 -6.34 4.35 -11.41
CA ILE A 12 -7.45 4.73 -10.54
C ILE A 12 -8.22 3.51 -9.99
N THR A 13 -8.32 2.44 -10.79
CA THR A 13 -8.94 1.18 -10.38
C THR A 13 -8.20 0.51 -9.23
N ALA A 14 -6.86 0.48 -9.29
CA ALA A 14 -6.04 -0.09 -8.22
C ALA A 14 -6.23 0.70 -6.92
N LEU A 15 -6.19 2.03 -6.99
CA LEU A 15 -6.35 2.90 -5.84
C LEU A 15 -7.76 2.80 -5.22
N MET A 16 -8.80 2.75 -6.04
CA MET A 16 -10.18 2.57 -5.56
C MET A 16 -10.36 1.22 -4.87
N LEU A 17 -9.81 0.15 -5.46
CA LEU A 17 -9.86 -1.18 -4.85
C LEU A 17 -9.10 -1.22 -3.53
N THR A 18 -7.88 -0.65 -3.47
CA THR A 18 -7.10 -0.50 -2.24
C THR A 18 -7.91 0.21 -1.16
N LYS A 19 -8.58 1.33 -1.49
CA LYS A 19 -9.38 2.09 -0.51
C LYS A 19 -10.52 1.24 0.07
N VAL A 20 -11.27 0.56 -0.78
CA VAL A 20 -12.40 -0.30 -0.35
C VAL A 20 -11.91 -1.44 0.56
N LEU A 21 -10.78 -2.07 0.22
CA LEU A 21 -10.22 -3.16 1.02
C LEU A 21 -9.69 -2.68 2.38
N LEU A 22 -9.07 -1.50 2.43
CA LEU A 22 -8.66 -0.89 3.71
C LEU A 22 -9.86 -0.53 4.58
N ASP A 23 -10.95 -0.04 3.98
CA ASP A 23 -12.18 0.29 4.71
C ASP A 23 -12.86 -0.96 5.30
N LEU A 24 -12.63 -2.13 4.69
CA LEU A 24 -13.04 -3.44 5.20
C LEU A 24 -12.02 -4.06 6.18
N ASN A 25 -10.96 -3.34 6.53
CA ASN A 25 -9.89 -3.79 7.43
C ASN A 25 -9.17 -5.05 6.94
N ILE A 26 -9.08 -5.23 5.61
CA ILE A 26 -8.39 -6.33 4.95
C ILE A 26 -6.93 -5.95 4.73
N GLU A 27 -6.01 -6.88 5.04
CA GLU A 27 -4.58 -6.67 4.82
C GLU A 27 -4.24 -6.74 3.31
N ILE A 28 -3.56 -5.71 2.82
CA ILE A 28 -3.20 -5.56 1.40
C ILE A 28 -1.75 -5.15 1.21
N ASP A 29 -1.11 -5.68 0.17
CA ASP A 29 0.15 -5.17 -0.40
C ASP A 29 -0.12 -4.49 -1.74
N LEU A 30 0.28 -3.23 -1.86
CA LEU A 30 0.17 -2.46 -3.11
C LEU A 30 1.56 -2.31 -3.75
N ILE A 31 1.75 -2.87 -4.94
CA ILE A 31 2.99 -2.81 -5.70
C ILE A 31 2.80 -1.84 -6.88
N ASN A 32 3.49 -0.70 -6.83
CA ASN A 32 3.51 0.30 -7.90
C ASN A 32 4.89 0.33 -8.60
N LYS A 33 4.91 0.15 -9.93
CA LYS A 33 6.13 0.27 -10.76
C LYS A 33 6.75 1.68 -10.72
N ASN A 34 5.95 2.72 -10.49
CA ASN A 34 6.38 4.12 -10.58
C ASN A 34 7.09 4.63 -9.31
N ILE A 35 6.86 3.99 -8.15
CA ILE A 35 7.46 4.39 -6.86
C ILE A 35 8.89 3.82 -6.69
N PHE A 36 9.28 2.83 -7.51
CA PHE A 36 10.64 2.27 -7.48
C PHE A 36 11.74 3.23 -7.96
N ASN A 37 11.41 4.47 -8.37
CA ASN A 37 12.40 5.41 -8.91
C ASN A 37 12.61 6.72 -8.12
N LYS A 38 12.01 6.91 -6.94
CA LYS A 38 12.37 8.05 -6.06
C LYS A 38 12.38 7.66 -4.59
N THR A 39 13.62 7.53 -4.09
CA THR A 39 14.07 7.54 -2.68
C THR A 39 13.62 6.38 -1.78
N PRO A 40 14.54 5.71 -1.07
CA PRO A 40 14.17 4.79 0.00
C PRO A 40 13.35 5.55 1.05
N PRO A 41 12.34 4.94 1.70
CA PRO A 41 11.60 5.59 2.76
C PRO A 41 12.57 5.86 3.92
N ILE A 42 12.99 7.12 4.00
CA ILE A 42 13.68 7.70 5.16
C ILE A 42 12.80 7.43 6.37
N ALA A 43 13.43 6.80 7.36
CA ALA A 43 13.02 6.63 8.75
C ALA A 43 11.61 7.12 9.12
N ARG A 44 10.73 6.17 9.44
CA ARG A 44 9.55 6.43 10.27
C ARG A 44 10.02 7.07 11.59
N THR A 45 9.92 8.39 11.71
CA THR A 45 9.99 9.07 13.01
C THR A 45 8.76 8.64 13.81
N LEU A 46 8.99 7.78 14.80
CA LEU A 46 8.06 7.61 15.91
C LEU A 46 8.25 8.80 16.85
N ALA A 47 7.31 9.72 16.88
CA ALA A 47 7.17 10.64 18.00
C ALA A 47 6.65 9.81 19.18
N ILE A 48 7.52 9.50 20.12
CA ILE A 48 7.14 8.97 21.43
C ILE A 48 6.95 10.18 22.34
N SER A 49 5.81 10.18 23.05
CA SER A 49 5.40 11.18 24.03
C SER A 49 6.39 11.37 25.18
#